data_AF-A0A1X2I955-F1
#
_entry.id   AF-A0A1X2I955-F1
#
_cell.length_a   1.000
_cell.length_b   1.000
_cell.length_c   1.000
_cell.angle_alpha   90.00
_cell.angle_beta   90.00
_cell.angle_gamma   90.00
#
_symmetry.space_group_name_H-M   'P 1'
#
loop_
_entity.id
_entity.type
_entity.pdbx_description
1 polymer ?
#
loop_
_entity_poly.entity_id
_entity_poly.type
_entity_poly.pdbx_seq_one_letter_code
_entity_poly.pdbx_strand_id
1 'polypeptide(L)'
;MREPIDKSQLTREQRYRIGGAEYRALDILVKLVPAYYLGNVILFAFFFRIYIACSTYAQDVLRTTNATGPIDPWFFSFFQSLSAFNNLGIMLCDASMVPFQNAPAPLIFTMLLILFGNTAYAINLRFIIWSMYKLTPLSRPMRRETLRYMLDHPRRCYTTLFPSTQTRWLLLTLVVITLVEWVSFLALNYWLPVLDGLNWGSRIIDGLFQSISTRNAGFAVISLMDLNPGTQLVYIVAMYISVYPVAISMRNSNVYQVKKKKKNR
;
A
#
# COMPACT_ATOMS: atom_id res chain seq x y z
N MET A 1 -19.28 12.42 19.35
CA MET A 1 -17.91 12.98 19.28
C MET A 1 -17.66 13.70 20.60
N ARG A 2 -16.87 13.15 21.52
CA ARG A 2 -16.48 13.88 22.74
C ARG A 2 -15.41 14.91 22.36
N GLU A 3 -15.59 16.14 22.82
CA GLU A 3 -14.66 17.24 22.54
C GLU A 3 -13.24 16.91 23.03
N PRO A 4 -12.18 17.31 22.32
CA PRO A 4 -10.82 17.19 22.82
C PRO A 4 -10.62 18.19 23.97
N ILE A 5 -10.58 17.68 25.20
CA ILE A 5 -10.35 18.45 26.43
C ILE A 5 -9.00 19.18 26.34
N ASP A 6 -9.00 20.48 26.65
CA ASP A 6 -7.79 21.32 26.64
C ASP A 6 -6.82 20.89 27.74
N LYS A 7 -5.49 20.92 27.48
CA LYS A 7 -4.47 20.46 28.44
C LYS A 7 -4.49 21.27 29.76
N SER A 8 -5.03 22.48 29.71
CA SER A 8 -5.23 23.40 30.84
C SER A 8 -6.35 22.97 31.80
N GLN A 9 -7.33 22.19 31.34
CA GLN A 9 -8.46 21.71 32.16
C GLN A 9 -8.22 20.33 32.79
N LEU A 10 -7.06 19.72 32.53
CA LEU A 10 -6.72 18.39 33.05
C LEU A 10 -5.95 18.49 34.37
N THR A 11 -6.39 17.72 35.37
CA THR A 11 -5.69 17.54 36.65
C THR A 11 -4.28 17.00 36.42
N ARG A 12 -3.35 17.26 37.34
CA ARG A 12 -1.92 16.86 37.21
C ARG A 12 -1.77 15.35 37.00
N GLU A 13 -2.59 14.54 37.67
CA GLU A 13 -2.64 13.08 37.51
C GLU A 13 -3.15 12.64 36.13
N GLN A 14 -4.18 13.31 35.59
CA GLN A 14 -4.71 13.01 34.26
C GLN A 14 -3.67 13.32 33.17
N ARG A 15 -2.88 14.39 33.34
CA ARG A 15 -1.75 14.70 32.45
C ARG A 15 -0.68 13.62 32.47
N TYR A 16 -0.31 13.11 33.65
CA TYR A 16 0.66 12.04 33.78
C TYR A 16 0.16 10.72 33.15
N ARG A 17 -1.12 10.39 33.36
CA ARG A 17 -1.74 9.19 32.77
C ARG A 17 -1.82 9.25 31.24
N ILE A 18 -2.16 10.41 30.67
CA ILE A 18 -2.18 10.62 29.21
C ILE A 18 -0.75 10.58 28.64
N GLY A 19 0.22 11.22 29.29
CA GLY A 19 1.62 11.18 28.88
C GLY A 19 2.20 9.75 28.90
N GLY A 20 1.87 8.96 29.93
CA GLY A 20 2.25 7.55 30.00
C GLY A 20 1.59 6.69 28.92
N ALA A 21 0.36 7.00 28.52
CA ALA A 21 -0.30 6.31 27.39
C ALA A 21 0.33 6.68 26.04
N GLU A 22 0.62 7.98 25.81
CA GLU A 22 1.32 8.48 24.62
C GLU A 22 2.70 7.83 24.48
N TYR A 23 3.50 7.78 25.55
CA TYR A 23 4.84 7.17 25.52
C TYR A 23 4.81 5.67 25.18
N ARG A 24 3.89 4.91 25.79
CA ARG A 24 3.75 3.48 25.50
C ARG A 24 3.23 3.21 24.09
N ALA A 25 2.37 4.08 23.58
CA ALA A 25 1.90 4.01 22.20
C ALA A 25 3.07 4.19 21.22
N LEU A 26 3.95 5.16 21.48
CA LEU A 26 5.16 5.38 20.67
C LEU A 26 6.13 4.20 20.75
N ASP A 27 6.36 3.61 21.93
CA ASP A 27 7.23 2.43 22.07
C ASP A 27 6.73 1.23 21.25
N ILE A 28 5.41 0.97 21.27
CA ILE A 28 4.81 -0.08 20.43
C ILE A 28 5.02 0.24 18.95
N LEU A 29 4.78 1.50 18.55
CA LEU A 29 4.84 1.90 17.16
C LEU A 29 6.26 1.85 16.59
N VAL A 30 7.26 2.25 17.36
CA VAL A 30 8.69 2.19 17.00
C VAL A 30 9.13 0.75 16.68
N LYS A 31 8.55 -0.26 17.34
CA LYS A 31 8.81 -1.67 17.04
C LYS A 31 7.95 -2.18 15.89
N LEU A 32 6.68 -1.77 15.85
CA LEU A 32 5.70 -2.24 14.88
C LEU A 32 6.03 -1.80 13.45
N VAL A 33 6.43 -0.55 13.25
CA VAL A 33 6.63 0.02 11.90
C VAL A 33 7.82 -0.63 11.16
N PRO A 34 9.03 -0.73 11.75
CA PRO A 34 10.14 -1.43 11.12
C PRO A 34 9.86 -2.93 10.95
N ALA A 35 9.21 -3.57 11.93
CA ALA A 35 8.82 -4.97 11.82
C ALA A 35 7.83 -5.22 10.68
N TYR A 36 6.88 -4.30 10.47
CA TYR A 36 5.96 -4.35 9.34
C TYR A 36 6.69 -4.19 8.00
N TYR A 37 7.57 -3.19 7.90
CA TYR A 37 8.35 -2.93 6.68
C TYR A 37 9.23 -4.13 6.31
N LEU A 38 10.12 -4.54 7.22
CA LEU A 38 11.06 -5.64 6.98
C LEU A 38 10.32 -6.98 6.85
N GLY A 39 9.28 -7.19 7.65
CA GLY A 39 8.49 -8.41 7.62
C GLY A 39 7.84 -8.65 6.26
N ASN A 40 7.19 -7.62 5.68
CA ASN A 40 6.58 -7.76 4.35
C ASN A 40 7.64 -7.95 3.26
N VAL A 41 8.70 -7.13 3.25
CA VAL A 41 9.75 -7.23 2.22
C VAL A 41 10.41 -8.61 2.25
N ILE A 42 10.79 -9.11 3.43
CA ILE A 42 11.44 -10.41 3.58
C ILE A 42 10.46 -11.54 3.22
N LEU A 43 9.22 -11.51 3.74
CA LEU A 43 8.21 -12.53 3.48
C LEU A 43 7.95 -12.71 1.98
N PHE A 44 7.69 -11.61 1.28
CA PHE A 44 7.43 -11.67 -0.16
C PHE A 44 8.69 -11.99 -0.97
N ALA A 45 9.88 -11.57 -0.52
CA ALA A 45 11.13 -12.00 -1.17
C ALA A 45 11.29 -13.53 -1.15
N PHE A 46 10.94 -14.17 -0.02
CA PHE A 46 10.90 -15.63 0.03
C PHE A 46 9.80 -16.21 -0.87
N PHE A 47 8.62 -15.61 -0.96
CA PHE A 47 7.56 -16.07 -1.88
C PHE A 47 7.97 -15.97 -3.36
N PHE A 48 8.60 -14.87 -3.78
CA PHE A 48 9.18 -14.77 -5.13
C PHE A 48 10.24 -15.84 -5.35
N ARG A 49 11.14 -16.04 -4.37
CA ARG A 49 12.22 -17.02 -4.50
C ARG A 49 11.70 -18.45 -4.62
N ILE A 50 10.69 -18.81 -3.83
CA ILE A 50 10.03 -20.12 -3.87
C ILE A 50 9.35 -20.30 -5.23
N TYR A 51 8.62 -19.29 -5.70
CA TYR A 51 7.97 -19.35 -7.01
C TYR A 51 8.98 -19.56 -8.15
N ILE A 52 10.07 -18.80 -8.16
CA ILE A 52 11.15 -18.95 -9.15
C ILE A 52 11.81 -20.33 -9.04
N ALA A 53 11.95 -20.90 -7.83
CA ALA A 53 12.47 -22.26 -7.67
C ALA A 53 11.58 -23.31 -8.33
N CYS A 54 10.26 -23.16 -8.20
CA CYS A 54 9.28 -24.13 -8.67
C CYS A 54 8.91 -23.99 -10.15
N SER A 55 9.05 -22.79 -10.72
CA SER A 55 8.67 -22.50 -12.11
C SER A 55 9.89 -22.46 -13.02
N THR A 56 9.96 -23.41 -13.96
CA THR A 56 10.97 -23.40 -15.04
C THR A 56 10.86 -22.16 -15.90
N TYR A 57 9.63 -21.74 -16.22
CA TYR A 57 9.34 -20.52 -16.96
C TYR A 57 9.98 -19.28 -16.31
N ALA A 58 9.79 -19.10 -15.00
CA ALA A 58 10.36 -17.95 -14.30
C ALA A 58 11.90 -17.97 -14.28
N GLN A 59 12.53 -19.16 -14.21
CA GLN A 59 13.99 -19.30 -14.32
C GLN A 59 14.49 -18.92 -15.71
N ASP A 60 13.79 -19.37 -16.75
CA ASP A 60 14.17 -19.08 -18.14
C ASP A 60 14.00 -17.59 -18.45
N VAL A 61 12.94 -16.95 -17.96
CA VAL A 61 12.75 -15.50 -18.03
C VAL A 61 13.94 -14.76 -17.42
N LEU A 62 14.38 -15.12 -16.21
CA LEU A 62 15.52 -14.46 -15.56
C LEU A 62 16.86 -14.68 -16.27
N ARG A 63 17.00 -15.77 -17.04
CA ARG A 63 18.21 -16.06 -17.82
C ARG A 63 18.24 -15.32 -19.16
N THR A 64 17.08 -15.06 -19.76
CA THR A 64 16.97 -14.63 -21.17
C THR A 64 16.55 -13.17 -21.34
N THR A 65 15.94 -12.55 -20.33
CA THR A 65 15.32 -11.23 -20.47
C THR A 65 16.34 -10.09 -20.60
N ASN A 66 17.50 -10.16 -19.94
CA ASN A 66 18.48 -9.08 -19.94
C ASN A 66 19.59 -9.30 -20.97
N ALA A 67 19.90 -8.26 -21.74
CA ALA A 67 21.01 -8.28 -22.69
C ALA A 67 22.40 -8.35 -22.01
N THR A 68 22.49 -7.93 -20.74
CA THR A 68 23.72 -7.87 -19.94
C THR A 68 24.07 -9.17 -19.22
N GLY A 69 23.20 -10.18 -19.31
CA GLY A 69 23.43 -11.51 -18.73
C GLY A 69 22.33 -11.96 -17.77
N PRO A 70 22.45 -13.18 -17.23
CA PRO A 70 21.43 -13.78 -16.37
C PRO A 70 21.33 -13.04 -15.03
N ILE A 71 20.10 -12.89 -14.54
CA ILE A 71 19.83 -12.25 -13.25
C ILE A 71 19.89 -13.31 -12.14
N ASP A 72 20.60 -13.00 -11.05
CA ASP A 72 20.57 -13.85 -9.86
C ASP A 72 19.15 -13.89 -9.24
N PRO A 73 18.54 -15.09 -9.07
CA PRO A 73 17.18 -15.23 -8.54
C PRO A 73 16.98 -14.67 -7.13
N TRP A 74 18.00 -14.75 -6.27
CA TRP A 74 17.90 -14.21 -4.91
C TRP A 74 17.87 -12.70 -4.93
N PHE A 75 18.81 -12.09 -5.68
CA PHE A 75 18.87 -10.65 -5.82
C PHE A 75 17.59 -10.09 -6.46
N PHE A 76 17.09 -10.75 -7.51
CA PHE A 76 15.79 -10.39 -8.11
C PHE A 76 14.65 -10.40 -7.09
N SER A 77 14.55 -11.47 -6.29
CA SER A 77 13.43 -11.63 -5.35
C SER A 77 13.41 -10.55 -4.27
N PHE A 78 14.59 -10.23 -3.71
CA PHE A 78 14.71 -9.17 -2.71
C PHE A 78 14.51 -7.78 -3.31
N PHE A 79 15.12 -7.51 -4.46
CA PHE A 79 15.01 -6.22 -5.12
C PHE A 79 13.59 -5.94 -5.58
N GLN A 80 12.92 -6.93 -6.20
CA GLN A 80 11.54 -6.80 -6.63
C GLN A 80 10.61 -6.54 -5.45
N SER A 81 10.83 -7.23 -4.33
CA SER A 81 10.01 -7.02 -3.12
C SER A 81 10.20 -5.63 -2.54
N LEU A 82 11.44 -5.13 -2.50
CA LEU A 82 11.77 -3.79 -2.02
C LEU A 82 11.20 -2.70 -2.93
N SER A 83 11.34 -2.88 -4.25
CA SER A 83 10.86 -1.93 -5.25
C SER A 83 9.33 -1.85 -5.25
N ALA A 84 8.65 -3.01 -5.21
CA ALA A 84 7.20 -3.08 -5.16
C ALA A 84 6.63 -2.49 -3.87
N PHE A 85 7.23 -2.77 -2.71
CA PHE A 85 6.76 -2.22 -1.43
C PHE A 85 6.91 -0.69 -1.34
N ASN A 86 8.00 -0.16 -1.90
CA ASN A 86 8.26 1.28 -1.88
C ASN A 86 7.64 2.03 -3.06
N ASN A 87 6.95 1.34 -3.97
CA ASN A 87 6.42 1.91 -5.20
C ASN A 87 7.52 2.63 -6.02
N LEU A 88 8.68 1.99 -6.22
CA LEU A 88 9.78 2.60 -6.98
C LEU A 88 9.62 2.44 -8.50
N GLY A 89 8.98 1.36 -8.95
CA GLY A 89 8.81 1.05 -10.38
C GLY A 89 10.08 0.62 -11.10
N ILE A 90 11.19 0.50 -10.36
CA ILE A 90 12.47 0.05 -10.88
C ILE A 90 12.49 -1.47 -10.81
N MET A 91 12.93 -2.13 -11.88
CA MET A 91 13.04 -3.58 -11.94
C MET A 91 14.39 -3.96 -12.54
N LEU A 92 14.86 -5.16 -12.23
CA LEU A 92 16.08 -5.69 -12.84
C LEU A 92 15.86 -6.12 -14.29
N CYS A 93 14.63 -6.46 -14.66
CA CYS A 93 14.27 -6.81 -16.03
C CYS A 93 14.02 -5.52 -16.83
N ASP A 94 14.65 -5.41 -17.99
CA ASP A 94 14.53 -4.25 -18.88
C ASP A 94 13.08 -3.97 -19.30
N ALA A 95 12.29 -5.04 -19.51
CA ALA A 95 10.88 -4.97 -19.90
C ALA A 95 9.91 -4.94 -18.70
N SER A 96 10.36 -4.57 -17.49
CA SER A 96 9.53 -4.57 -16.29
C SER A 96 8.83 -5.93 -16.07
N MET A 97 7.52 -5.95 -15.83
CA MET A 97 6.72 -7.16 -15.58
C MET A 97 6.13 -7.79 -16.84
N VAL A 98 6.42 -7.25 -18.04
CA VAL A 98 5.94 -7.81 -19.32
C VAL A 98 6.31 -9.29 -19.49
N PRO A 99 7.53 -9.76 -19.15
CA PRO A 99 7.86 -11.18 -19.25
C PRO A 99 7.03 -12.09 -18.32
N PHE A 100 6.29 -11.53 -17.36
CA PHE A 100 5.45 -12.26 -16.42
C PHE A 100 3.94 -12.15 -16.73
N GLN A 101 3.54 -11.62 -17.89
CA GLN A 101 2.12 -11.47 -18.28
C GLN A 101 1.30 -12.77 -18.24
N ASN A 102 1.92 -13.92 -18.51
CA ASN A 102 1.25 -15.23 -18.42
C ASN A 102 1.46 -15.93 -17.06
N ALA A 103 2.17 -15.29 -16.14
CA ALA A 103 2.50 -15.81 -14.83
C ALA A 103 1.74 -15.03 -13.74
N PRO A 104 0.59 -15.55 -13.26
CA PRO A 104 -0.26 -14.78 -12.35
C PRO A 104 0.38 -14.56 -10.97
N ALA A 105 1.22 -15.48 -10.49
CA ALA A 105 1.76 -15.40 -9.13
C ALA A 105 2.70 -14.20 -8.90
N PRO A 106 3.72 -13.93 -9.74
CA PRO A 106 4.55 -12.73 -9.62
C PRO A 106 3.76 -11.42 -9.66
N LEU A 107 2.72 -11.36 -10.51
CA LEU A 107 1.83 -10.21 -10.62
C LEU A 107 1.03 -10.02 -9.32
N ILE A 108 0.45 -11.09 -8.79
CA ILE A 108 -0.31 -11.06 -7.53
C ILE A 108 0.58 -10.63 -6.36
N PHE A 109 1.78 -11.19 -6.24
CA PHE A 109 2.72 -10.83 -5.17
C PHE A 109 3.10 -9.35 -5.25
N THR A 110 3.37 -8.84 -6.46
CA THR A 110 3.69 -7.44 -6.68
C THR A 110 2.49 -6.54 -6.38
N MET A 111 1.28 -6.89 -6.81
CA MET A 111 0.05 -6.13 -6.48
C MET A 111 -0.16 -6.03 -4.96
N LEU A 112 -0.02 -7.15 -4.25
CA LEU A 112 -0.16 -7.17 -2.79
C LEU A 112 0.90 -6.29 -2.11
N LEU A 113 2.15 -6.33 -2.58
CA LEU A 113 3.21 -5.47 -2.06
C LEU A 113 2.97 -3.99 -2.33
N ILE A 114 2.47 -3.61 -3.51
CA ILE A 114 2.13 -2.21 -3.83
C ILE A 114 1.02 -1.71 -2.90
N LEU A 115 0.02 -2.55 -2.62
CA LEU A 115 -1.08 -2.22 -1.72
C LEU A 115 -0.62 -2.16 -0.25
N PHE A 116 0.17 -3.13 0.21
CA PHE A 116 0.71 -3.15 1.58
C PHE A 116 1.79 -2.09 1.82
N GLY A 117 2.47 -1.70 0.76
CA GLY A 117 3.43 -0.63 0.72
C GLY A 117 2.81 0.77 0.83
N ASN A 118 3.43 1.72 0.14
CA ASN A 118 3.11 3.14 0.26
C ASN A 118 1.62 3.46 -0.03
N THR A 119 0.97 2.71 -0.93
CA THR A 119 -0.39 3.00 -1.41
C THR A 119 -1.46 2.90 -0.31
N ALA A 120 -1.49 1.79 0.44
CA ALA A 120 -2.47 1.56 1.50
C ALA A 120 -1.83 1.38 2.88
N TYR A 121 -0.58 1.82 3.06
CA TYR A 121 0.16 1.76 4.33
C TYR A 121 -0.70 2.22 5.52
N ALA A 122 -1.32 3.40 5.41
CA ALA A 122 -2.13 3.97 6.49
C ALA A 122 -3.38 3.14 6.84
N ILE A 123 -3.95 2.46 5.84
CA ILE A 123 -5.11 1.58 6.01
C ILE A 123 -4.65 0.29 6.69
N ASN A 124 -3.57 -0.32 6.20
CA ASN A 124 -3.00 -1.56 6.73
C ASN A 124 -2.51 -1.40 8.16
N LEU A 125 -1.75 -0.34 8.46
CA LEU A 125 -1.26 -0.06 9.80
C LEU A 125 -2.41 0.06 10.80
N ARG A 126 -3.48 0.77 10.42
CA ARG A 126 -4.66 0.90 11.28
C ARG A 126 -5.39 -0.42 11.47
N PHE A 127 -5.51 -1.21 10.41
CA PHE A 127 -6.11 -2.55 10.49
C PHE A 127 -5.30 -3.45 11.44
N ILE A 128 -3.97 -3.44 11.35
CA ILE A 128 -3.09 -4.21 12.24
C ILE A 128 -3.27 -3.78 13.71
N ILE A 129 -3.27 -2.48 14.00
CA ILE A 129 -3.49 -1.97 15.37
C ILE A 129 -4.88 -2.37 15.89
N TRP A 130 -5.91 -2.30 15.05
CA TRP A 130 -7.26 -2.73 15.39
C TRP A 130 -7.36 -4.24 15.64
N SER A 131 -6.71 -5.05 14.81
CA SER A 131 -6.61 -6.50 14.99
C SER A 131 -5.85 -6.85 16.27
N MET A 132 -4.73 -6.18 16.56
CA MET A 132 -4.01 -6.32 17.83
C MET A 132 -4.90 -5.94 19.03
N TYR A 133 -5.73 -4.91 18.91
CA TYR A 133 -6.68 -4.52 19.96
C TYR A 133 -7.73 -5.61 20.21
N LYS A 134 -8.26 -6.24 19.15
CA LYS A 134 -9.25 -7.32 19.25
C LYS A 134 -8.67 -8.62 19.78
N LEU A 135 -7.44 -8.95 19.39
CA LEU A 135 -6.73 -10.17 19.81
C LEU A 135 -6.13 -10.05 21.22
N THR A 136 -5.97 -8.83 21.76
CA THR A 136 -5.43 -8.65 23.11
C THR A 136 -6.47 -9.06 24.16
N PRO A 137 -6.19 -10.10 24.98
CA PRO A 137 -7.13 -10.57 26.00
C PRO A 137 -7.35 -9.53 27.10
N LEU A 138 -8.51 -9.61 27.76
CA LEU A 138 -8.92 -8.75 28.89
C LEU A 138 -7.89 -8.74 30.03
N SER A 139 -7.09 -9.80 30.15
CA SER A 139 -6.04 -9.98 31.16
C SER A 139 -4.88 -8.96 31.06
N ARG A 140 -4.74 -8.22 29.95
CA ARG A 140 -3.73 -7.15 29.80
C ARG A 140 -4.38 -5.78 29.61
N PRO A 141 -4.99 -5.19 30.65
CA PRO A 141 -5.75 -3.95 30.54
C PRO A 141 -4.88 -2.79 30.04
N MET A 142 -3.61 -2.75 30.46
CA MET A 142 -2.67 -1.69 30.12
C MET A 142 -2.37 -1.60 28.62
N ARG A 143 -2.12 -2.75 27.96
CA ARG A 143 -1.84 -2.81 26.52
C ARG A 143 -3.09 -2.49 25.69
N ARG A 144 -4.26 -2.92 26.18
CA ARG A 144 -5.54 -2.63 25.56
C ARG A 144 -5.91 -1.15 25.66
N GLU A 145 -5.63 -0.49 26.79
CA GLU A 145 -5.80 0.96 26.98
C GLU A 145 -4.89 1.74 26.02
N THR A 146 -3.61 1.34 25.88
CA THR A 146 -2.67 1.95 24.94
C THR A 146 -3.13 1.80 23.48
N LEU A 147 -3.54 0.60 23.05
CA LEU A 147 -4.02 0.37 21.67
C LEU A 147 -5.32 1.14 21.39
N ARG A 148 -6.23 1.20 22.37
CA ARG A 148 -7.44 2.03 22.27
C ARG A 148 -7.09 3.51 22.16
N TYR A 149 -6.13 3.97 22.97
CA TYR A 149 -5.64 5.35 22.93
C TYR A 149 -5.06 5.70 21.54
N MET A 150 -4.28 4.80 20.93
CA MET A 150 -3.76 4.97 19.57
C MET A 150 -4.88 5.08 18.52
N LEU A 151 -5.95 4.29 18.66
CA LEU A 151 -7.09 4.32 17.74
C LEU A 151 -7.97 5.56 17.92
N ASP A 152 -8.09 6.06 19.16
CA ASP A 152 -8.89 7.24 19.51
C ASP A 152 -8.15 8.56 19.20
N HIS A 153 -6.82 8.60 19.37
CA HIS A 153 -5.97 9.78 19.12
C HIS A 153 -4.84 9.50 18.12
N PRO A 154 -5.17 9.09 16.88
CA PRO A 154 -4.19 8.58 15.94
C PRO A 154 -3.13 9.62 15.54
N ARG A 155 -3.57 10.87 15.30
CA ARG A 155 -2.71 11.99 14.86
C ARG A 155 -1.74 12.52 15.92
N ARG A 156 -1.90 12.13 17.20
CA ARG A 156 -0.93 12.46 18.26
C ARG A 156 0.23 11.48 18.33
N CYS A 157 -0.02 10.23 17.95
CA CYS A 157 0.96 9.16 18.03
C CYS A 157 1.74 9.01 16.72
N TYR A 158 1.08 9.20 15.57
CA TYR A 158 1.71 9.02 14.27
C TYR A 158 1.04 9.84 13.16
N THR A 159 1.85 10.39 12.26
CA THR A 159 1.37 11.31 11.21
C THR A 159 0.53 10.61 10.15
N THR A 160 0.90 9.38 9.76
CA THR A 160 0.19 8.60 8.73
C THR A 160 -0.95 7.74 9.29
N LEU A 161 -1.17 7.76 10.61
CA LEU A 161 -2.33 7.09 11.20
C LEU A 161 -3.55 7.99 11.10
N PHE A 162 -4.53 7.58 10.28
CA PHE A 162 -5.77 8.33 10.08
C PHE A 162 -6.91 7.85 11.00
N PRO A 163 -7.89 8.71 11.32
CA PRO A 163 -9.15 8.32 11.96
C PRO A 163 -9.94 7.28 11.16
N SER A 164 -10.86 6.57 11.84
CA SER A 164 -11.67 5.49 11.25
C SER A 164 -12.42 5.88 9.99
N THR A 165 -13.15 6.99 10.05
CA THR A 165 -13.96 7.47 8.93
C THR A 165 -13.09 7.77 7.72
N GLN A 166 -11.93 8.41 7.93
CA GLN A 166 -11.00 8.74 6.84
C GLN A 166 -10.36 7.49 6.23
N THR A 167 -9.95 6.51 7.04
CA THR A 167 -9.41 5.26 6.48
C THR A 167 -10.42 4.49 5.63
N ARG A 168 -11.70 4.48 6.00
CA ARG A 168 -12.77 3.88 5.18
C ARG A 168 -12.98 4.65 3.88
N TRP A 169 -12.92 5.98 3.94
CA TRP A 169 -13.06 6.85 2.76
C TRP A 169 -11.89 6.68 1.79
N LEU A 170 -10.66 6.58 2.32
CA LEU A 170 -9.46 6.26 1.54
C LEU A 170 -9.55 4.88 0.88
N LEU A 171 -9.99 3.86 1.62
CA LEU A 171 -10.21 2.51 1.09
C LEU A 171 -11.24 2.53 -0.05
N LEU A 172 -12.39 3.19 0.17
CA LEU A 172 -13.45 3.28 -0.85
C LEU A 172 -12.94 3.98 -2.11
N THR A 173 -12.23 5.10 -1.96
CA THR A 173 -11.67 5.86 -3.10
C THR A 173 -10.58 5.07 -3.83
N LEU A 174 -9.79 4.26 -3.11
CA LEU A 174 -8.82 3.34 -3.71
C LEU A 174 -9.54 2.32 -4.59
N VAL A 175 -10.53 1.62 -4.04
CA VAL A 175 -11.28 0.57 -4.75
C VAL A 175 -12.02 1.12 -5.97
N VAL A 176 -12.71 2.26 -5.83
CA VAL A 176 -13.52 2.83 -6.93
C VAL A 176 -12.65 3.22 -8.12
N ILE A 177 -11.55 3.94 -7.90
CA ILE A 177 -10.68 4.39 -8.99
C ILE A 177 -10.03 3.17 -9.67
N THR A 178 -9.50 2.21 -8.89
CA THR A 178 -8.90 1.00 -9.46
C THR A 178 -9.92 0.17 -10.24
N LEU A 179 -11.19 0.12 -9.79
CA LEU A 179 -12.27 -0.55 -10.54
C LEU A 179 -12.54 0.15 -11.87
N VAL A 180 -12.61 1.49 -11.88
CA VAL A 180 -12.84 2.28 -13.11
C VAL A 180 -11.70 2.05 -14.10
N GLU A 181 -10.45 2.10 -13.66
CA GLU A 181 -9.27 1.81 -14.50
C GLU A 181 -9.31 0.39 -15.06
N TRP A 182 -9.65 -0.58 -14.21
CA TRP A 182 -9.68 -1.99 -14.59
C TRP A 182 -10.78 -2.31 -15.61
N VAL A 183 -11.98 -1.79 -15.39
CA VAL A 183 -13.10 -1.94 -16.33
C VAL A 183 -12.79 -1.22 -17.64
N SER A 184 -12.19 -0.02 -17.59
CA SER A 184 -11.78 0.72 -18.79
C SER A 184 -10.74 -0.07 -19.60
N PHE A 185 -9.77 -0.67 -18.92
CA PHE A 185 -8.76 -1.51 -19.56
C PHE A 185 -9.39 -2.71 -20.29
N LEU A 186 -10.30 -3.43 -19.64
CA LEU A 186 -10.95 -4.60 -20.23
C LEU A 186 -11.88 -4.22 -21.39
N ALA A 187 -12.62 -3.12 -21.26
CA ALA A 187 -13.59 -2.69 -22.26
C ALA A 187 -12.95 -2.09 -23.52
N LEU A 188 -11.85 -1.33 -23.37
CA LEU A 188 -11.26 -0.57 -24.47
C LEU A 188 -10.15 -1.33 -25.22
N ASN A 189 -9.57 -2.37 -24.61
CA ASN A 189 -8.45 -3.11 -25.20
C ASN A 189 -8.80 -4.52 -25.68
N TYR A 190 -10.06 -4.97 -25.59
CA TYR A 190 -10.40 -6.39 -25.83
C TYR A 190 -10.01 -6.92 -27.23
N TRP A 191 -10.00 -6.05 -28.24
CA TRP A 191 -9.70 -6.37 -29.65
C TRP A 191 -8.27 -6.02 -30.07
N LEU A 192 -7.43 -5.55 -29.15
CA LEU A 192 -6.08 -5.14 -29.54
C LEU A 192 -5.15 -6.35 -29.74
N PRO A 193 -4.32 -6.34 -30.81
CA PRO A 193 -3.37 -7.42 -31.09
C PRO A 193 -2.38 -7.71 -29.95
N VAL A 194 -2.08 -6.71 -29.12
CA VAL A 194 -1.20 -6.86 -27.95
C VAL A 194 -1.72 -7.89 -26.94
N LEU A 195 -3.03 -8.18 -26.97
CA LEU A 195 -3.66 -9.17 -26.09
C LEU A 195 -3.92 -10.52 -26.78
N ASP A 196 -3.74 -10.66 -28.10
CA ASP A 196 -4.21 -11.83 -28.87
C ASP A 196 -3.54 -13.15 -28.45
N GLY A 197 -2.34 -13.10 -27.86
CA GLY A 197 -1.66 -14.27 -27.30
C GLY A 197 -1.97 -14.59 -25.84
N LEU A 198 -2.76 -13.75 -25.15
CA LEU A 198 -3.04 -13.89 -23.72
C LEU A 198 -4.38 -14.59 -23.48
N ASN A 199 -4.37 -15.59 -22.59
CA ASN A 199 -5.59 -16.21 -22.11
C ASN A 199 -6.47 -15.18 -21.40
N TRP A 200 -7.80 -15.34 -21.47
CA TRP A 200 -8.75 -14.42 -20.87
C TRP A 200 -8.49 -14.19 -19.37
N GLY A 201 -8.11 -15.25 -18.64
CA GLY A 201 -7.73 -15.15 -17.23
C GLY A 201 -6.51 -14.25 -16.99
N SER A 202 -5.48 -14.34 -17.84
CA SER A 202 -4.29 -13.46 -17.77
C SER A 202 -4.68 -12.02 -18.03
N ARG A 203 -5.48 -11.74 -19.07
CA ARG A 203 -5.94 -10.38 -19.40
C ARG A 203 -6.64 -9.68 -18.23
N ILE A 204 -7.46 -10.43 -17.49
CA ILE A 204 -8.16 -9.93 -16.29
C ILE A 204 -7.15 -9.54 -15.20
N ILE A 205 -6.16 -10.38 -14.95
CA ILE A 205 -5.13 -10.15 -13.92
C ILE A 205 -4.18 -9.03 -14.34
N ASP A 206 -3.76 -9.00 -15.61
CA ASP A 206 -2.89 -7.97 -16.17
C ASP A 206 -3.54 -6.59 -16.12
N GLY A 207 -4.83 -6.51 -16.47
CA GLY A 207 -5.60 -5.27 -16.35
C GLY A 207 -5.70 -4.79 -14.90
N LEU A 208 -5.89 -5.71 -13.95
CA LEU A 208 -5.95 -5.38 -12.53
C LEU A 208 -4.58 -4.91 -12.02
N PHE A 209 -3.52 -5.61 -12.42
CA PHE A 209 -2.13 -5.26 -12.10
C PHE A 209 -1.81 -3.86 -12.60
N GLN A 210 -2.12 -3.58 -13.87
CA GLN A 210 -1.84 -2.28 -14.47
C GLN A 210 -2.59 -1.16 -13.75
N SER A 211 -3.85 -1.39 -13.39
CA SER A 211 -4.70 -0.45 -12.65
C SER A 211 -4.23 -0.20 -11.22
N ILE A 212 -3.61 -1.18 -10.56
CA ILE A 212 -2.98 -0.97 -9.25
C ILE A 212 -1.64 -0.23 -9.43
N SER A 213 -0.93 -0.52 -10.52
CA SER A 213 0.41 0.02 -10.78
C SER A 213 0.42 1.52 -11.12
N THR A 214 -0.66 2.04 -11.70
CA THR A 214 -0.82 3.49 -11.99
C THR A 214 -0.74 4.36 -10.72
N ARG A 215 -0.90 3.78 -9.52
CA ARG A 215 -0.79 4.50 -8.24
C ARG A 215 0.64 4.62 -7.74
N ASN A 216 1.44 5.38 -8.48
CA ASN A 216 2.84 5.69 -8.19
C ASN A 216 3.77 4.46 -8.13
N ALA A 217 3.31 3.24 -8.46
CA ALA A 217 4.15 2.05 -8.41
C ALA A 217 4.98 1.87 -9.69
N GLY A 218 4.48 2.31 -10.84
CA GLY A 218 5.28 2.48 -12.06
C GLY A 218 5.69 1.19 -12.79
N PHE A 219 5.21 0.02 -12.38
CA PHE A 219 5.43 -1.22 -13.12
C PHE A 219 4.50 -1.33 -14.33
N ALA A 220 4.99 -1.94 -15.41
CA ALA A 220 4.20 -2.22 -16.59
C ALA A 220 4.19 -3.73 -16.86
N VAL A 221 2.99 -4.31 -17.01
CA VAL A 221 2.81 -5.69 -17.47
C VAL A 221 2.53 -5.76 -18.97
N ILE A 222 2.03 -4.66 -19.54
CA ILE A 222 1.84 -4.48 -20.98
C ILE A 222 2.45 -3.13 -21.34
N SER A 223 3.04 -3.06 -22.54
CA SER A 223 3.55 -1.81 -23.09
C SER A 223 2.44 -0.76 -23.14
N LEU A 224 2.64 0.34 -22.41
CA LEU A 224 1.66 1.44 -22.37
C LEU A 224 1.46 2.08 -23.74
N MET A 225 2.48 2.04 -24.61
CA MET A 225 2.42 2.60 -25.97
C MET A 225 1.46 1.83 -26.88
N ASP A 226 1.30 0.54 -26.62
CA ASP A 226 0.47 -0.37 -27.42
C ASP A 226 -0.97 -0.45 -26.91
N LEU A 227 -1.34 0.33 -25.89
CA LEU A 227 -2.71 0.40 -25.38
C LEU A 227 -3.56 1.40 -26.16
N ASN A 228 -4.87 1.19 -26.13
CA ASN A 228 -5.83 2.13 -26.70
C ASN A 228 -5.65 3.53 -26.08
N PRO A 229 -5.58 4.61 -26.89
CA PRO A 229 -5.47 5.99 -26.38
C PRO A 229 -6.52 6.36 -25.33
N GLY A 230 -7.73 5.79 -25.40
CA GLY A 230 -8.76 5.98 -24.38
C GLY A 230 -8.32 5.46 -23.00
N THR A 231 -7.68 4.31 -22.94
CA THR A 231 -7.13 3.73 -21.70
C THR A 231 -5.98 4.58 -21.15
N GLN A 232 -5.09 5.04 -22.04
CA GLN A 232 -3.97 5.91 -21.66
C GLN A 232 -4.47 7.21 -21.00
N LEU A 233 -5.54 7.82 -21.55
CA LEU A 233 -6.15 9.01 -20.98
C LEU A 233 -6.71 8.75 -19.58
N VAL A 234 -7.41 7.62 -19.39
CA VAL A 234 -7.90 7.21 -18.07
C VAL A 234 -6.74 7.05 -17.07
N TYR A 235 -5.63 6.43 -17.49
CA TYR A 235 -4.45 6.25 -16.64
C TYR A 235 -3.79 7.59 -16.27
N ILE A 236 -3.67 8.53 -17.21
CA ILE A 236 -3.13 9.88 -16.93
C ILE A 236 -3.97 10.58 -15.85
N VAL A 237 -5.30 10.56 -16.02
CA VAL A 237 -6.23 11.17 -15.06
C VAL A 237 -6.14 10.48 -13.70
N ALA A 238 -6.10 9.15 -13.67
CA ALA A 238 -6.04 8.39 -12.42
C ALA A 238 -4.70 8.58 -11.69
N MET A 239 -3.57 8.59 -12.41
CA MET A 239 -2.25 8.91 -11.86
C MET A 239 -2.25 10.29 -11.18
N TYR A 240 -2.84 11.30 -11.82
CA TYR A 240 -2.96 12.64 -11.26
C TYR A 240 -3.86 12.67 -10.01
N ILE A 241 -5.03 12.03 -10.07
CA ILE A 241 -6.02 12.04 -8.98
C ILE A 241 -5.54 11.21 -7.77
N SER A 242 -4.70 10.19 -7.98
CA SER A 242 -4.32 9.19 -6.97
C SER A 242 -3.75 9.77 -5.66
N VAL A 243 -3.10 10.93 -5.71
CA VAL A 243 -2.46 11.60 -4.55
C VAL A 243 -3.47 12.40 -3.71
N TYR A 244 -4.56 12.90 -4.31
CA TYR A 244 -5.50 13.80 -3.65
C TYR A 244 -6.24 13.21 -2.44
N PRO A 245 -6.73 11.95 -2.44
CA PRO A 245 -7.44 11.38 -1.30
C PRO A 245 -6.61 11.39 -0.01
N VAL A 246 -5.31 11.09 -0.12
CA VAL A 246 -4.37 11.11 1.01
C VAL A 246 -4.16 12.55 1.49
N ALA A 247 -3.93 13.49 0.57
CA ALA A 247 -3.76 14.90 0.89
C ALA A 247 -5.00 15.51 1.59
N ILE A 248 -6.20 15.22 1.08
CA ILE A 248 -7.48 15.67 1.66
C ILE A 248 -7.67 15.06 3.06
N SER A 249 -7.37 13.78 3.23
CA SER A 249 -7.45 13.11 4.52
C SER A 249 -6.51 13.72 5.55
N MET A 250 -5.28 14.09 5.15
CA MET A 250 -4.34 14.83 6.00
C MET A 250 -4.87 16.22 6.39
N ARG A 251 -5.47 16.96 5.46
CA ARG A 251 -6.03 18.29 5.74
C ARG A 251 -7.22 18.21 6.70
N ASN A 252 -8.13 17.26 6.48
CA ASN A 252 -9.34 17.10 7.28
C ASN A 252 -9.07 16.50 8.67
N SER A 253 -7.98 15.74 8.86
CA SER A 253 -7.58 15.22 10.18
C SER A 253 -6.77 16.21 11.02
N ASN A 254 -6.35 17.35 10.47
CA ASN A 254 -5.54 18.37 11.13
C ASN A 254 -6.32 19.31 12.07
N VAL A 255 -7.47 18.88 12.59
CA VAL A 255 -8.37 19.67 13.45
C VAL A 255 -7.67 20.27 14.69
N TYR A 256 -6.63 19.61 15.21
CA TYR A 256 -5.86 20.07 16.37
C TYR A 256 -5.05 21.36 16.11
N GLN A 257 -4.54 21.57 14.89
CA GLN A 257 -3.82 22.81 14.56
C GLN A 257 -4.79 23.96 14.27
N VAL A 258 -5.91 23.67 13.62
CA VAL A 258 -6.93 24.68 13.26
C VAL A 258 -7.56 25.29 14.53
N LYS A 259 -7.85 24.46 15.55
CA LYS A 259 -8.39 24.96 16.82
C LYS A 259 -7.36 25.73 17.65
N LYS A 260 -6.06 25.38 17.62
CA LYS A 260 -5.00 26.17 18.26
C LYS A 260 -4.86 27.56 17.62
N LYS A 261 -4.91 27.67 16.29
CA LYS A 261 -4.86 28.97 15.59
C LYS A 261 -6.07 29.85 15.86
N LYS A 262 -7.27 29.28 16.04
CA LYS A 262 -8.48 30.03 16.42
C LYS A 262 -8.52 30.47 17.89
N LYS A 263 -7.69 29.88 18.76
CA LYS A 263 -7.62 30.24 20.18
C LYS A 263 -6.52 31.28 20.49
N ASN A 264 -5.58 31.47 19.56
CA ASN A 264 -4.50 32.45 19.62
C ASN A 264 -4.76 33.71 18.76
N ARG A 265 -5.96 33.85 18.20
CA ARG A 265 -6.51 35.07 17.60
C ARG A 265 -7.69 35.50 18.45
#